data_AF-A0A524GFL2-F1
#
_entry.id   AF-A0A524GFL2-F1
#
_cell.length_a   1.000
_cell.length_b   1.000
_cell.length_c   1.000
_cell.angle_alpha   90.00
_cell.angle_beta   90.00
_cell.angle_gamma   90.00
#
_symmetry.space_group_name_H-M   'P 1'
#
loop_
_entity.id
_entity.type
_entity.pdbx_description
1 polymer ?
#
loop_
_entity_poly.entity_id
_entity_poly.type
_entity_poly.pdbx_seq_one_letter_code
_entity_poly.pdbx_strand_id
1 'polypeptide(L)'
;MKSYGLAVLMLTMIMTGCGETPDAPESAPGMEVRNDVAELRAQFVPHEMSAGTLHLSDGDCGALLDLVKAARAVGEIFSVQAWAGNPEFAPKVAALQGPEAQAAQDYYRIMVGPWDRLDHHRPFIGDMPHPPGAGYYPEDMTEEEFNAWLDEHPDDREAFTSLHTLIRRDGDRLVAVPYSKAFAEPLKRAAEAMRAAAAATDNASLKRFLELRAAAFFTDDYYESDMAWMDLDSPIEVVIGPYETYEDSLFGYKEAFESFICVAQPEDSARLEIFKSQLPFLEANLPIPDEHKNFNRGAESPIRVVDELLVTGDSRSGVQTIAFNL
;
A
#
# COMPACT_ATOMS: atom_id res chain seq x y z
N MET A 1 -9.26 44.88 -87.50
CA MET A 1 -9.30 43.51 -86.95
C MET A 1 -8.21 43.37 -85.89
N LYS A 2 -8.58 43.41 -84.62
CA LYS A 2 -7.90 42.76 -83.48
C LYS A 2 -8.81 42.95 -82.26
N SER A 3 -9.39 41.84 -81.83
CA SER A 3 -10.29 41.71 -80.69
C SER A 3 -9.55 41.88 -79.37
N TYR A 4 -10.20 42.50 -78.38
CA TYR A 4 -9.89 42.29 -76.98
C TYR A 4 -11.17 41.85 -76.27
N GLY A 5 -11.22 40.56 -75.92
CA GLY A 5 -12.26 39.95 -75.11
C GLY A 5 -11.96 40.20 -73.63
N LEU A 6 -12.99 40.62 -72.90
CA LEU A 6 -12.97 40.79 -71.45
C LEU A 6 -13.23 39.42 -70.81
N ALA A 7 -12.21 38.83 -70.19
CA ALA A 7 -12.34 37.58 -69.45
C ALA A 7 -12.85 37.87 -68.04
N VAL A 8 -14.05 37.41 -67.71
CA VAL A 8 -14.60 37.42 -66.35
C VAL A 8 -14.12 36.16 -65.65
N LEU A 9 -13.26 36.33 -64.64
CA LEU A 9 -12.75 35.27 -63.78
C LEU A 9 -13.79 34.97 -62.69
N MET A 10 -14.54 33.88 -62.82
CA MET A 10 -15.37 33.36 -61.72
C MET A 10 -14.47 32.66 -60.70
N LEU A 11 -14.36 33.25 -59.51
CA LEU A 11 -13.68 32.68 -58.36
C LEU A 11 -14.64 31.71 -57.65
N THR A 12 -14.41 30.40 -57.77
CA THR A 12 -15.18 29.38 -57.05
C THR A 12 -14.59 29.22 -55.64
N MET A 13 -15.31 29.70 -54.62
CA MET A 13 -14.99 29.43 -53.22
C MET A 13 -15.30 27.96 -52.90
N ILE A 14 -14.27 27.17 -52.60
CA ILE A 14 -14.41 25.84 -52.03
C ILE A 14 -14.57 26.02 -50.52
N MET A 15 -15.80 25.88 -50.02
CA MET A 15 -16.06 25.76 -48.59
C MET A 15 -15.58 24.37 -48.13
N THR A 16 -14.42 24.31 -47.50
CA THR A 16 -13.99 23.16 -46.71
C THR A 16 -14.95 23.01 -45.52
N GLY A 17 -15.82 22.01 -45.58
CA GLY A 17 -16.65 21.63 -44.44
C GLY A 17 -15.78 21.26 -43.25
N CYS A 18 -16.13 21.78 -42.07
CA CYS A 18 -15.63 21.27 -40.81
C CYS A 18 -16.09 19.82 -40.70
N GLY A 19 -15.15 18.88 -40.85
CA GLY A 19 -15.40 17.50 -40.47
C GLY A 19 -15.66 17.46 -38.98
N GLU A 20 -16.72 16.76 -38.58
CA GLU A 20 -16.94 16.35 -37.21
C GLU A 20 -15.65 15.71 -36.68
N THR A 21 -15.12 16.27 -35.59
CA THR A 21 -14.17 15.57 -34.74
C THR A 21 -14.79 14.22 -34.40
N PRO A 22 -14.10 13.09 -34.64
CA PRO A 22 -14.59 11.79 -34.19
C PRO A 22 -14.90 11.91 -32.70
N ASP A 23 -16.12 11.55 -32.30
CA ASP A 23 -16.46 11.41 -30.89
C ASP A 23 -15.37 10.55 -30.23
N ALA A 24 -14.90 11.00 -29.06
CA ALA A 24 -14.00 10.21 -28.26
C ALA A 24 -14.63 8.82 -28.08
N PRO A 25 -13.86 7.73 -28.20
CA PRO A 25 -14.42 6.39 -28.01
C PRO A 25 -15.13 6.35 -26.66
N GLU A 26 -16.42 6.03 -26.70
CA GLU A 26 -17.27 5.91 -25.52
C GLU A 26 -16.61 4.92 -24.55
N SER A 27 -16.48 5.29 -23.28
CA SER A 27 -15.86 4.45 -22.27
C SER A 27 -16.60 3.12 -22.18
N ALA A 28 -15.87 2.03 -21.95
CA ALA A 28 -16.51 0.73 -21.72
C ALA A 28 -17.48 0.84 -20.52
N PRO A 29 -18.65 0.16 -20.55
CA PRO A 29 -19.62 0.24 -19.45
C PRO A 29 -18.96 -0.04 -18.09
N GLY A 30 -19.17 0.84 -17.10
CA GLY A 30 -18.60 0.72 -15.76
C GLY A 30 -17.15 1.23 -15.64
N MET A 31 -16.64 1.95 -16.64
CA MET A 31 -15.32 2.60 -16.66
C MET A 31 -15.43 4.11 -16.83
N GLU A 32 -16.58 4.70 -16.55
CA GLU A 32 -16.82 6.13 -16.64
C GLU A 32 -15.92 6.87 -15.64
N VAL A 33 -15.14 7.83 -16.12
CA VAL A 33 -14.19 8.59 -15.30
C VAL A 33 -14.85 9.88 -14.83
N ARG A 34 -14.68 10.23 -13.55
CA ARG A 34 -15.17 11.49 -12.99
C ARG A 34 -14.51 12.69 -13.67
N ASN A 35 -15.29 13.68 -14.10
CA ASN A 35 -14.80 14.83 -14.87
C ASN A 35 -13.76 15.69 -14.12
N ASP A 36 -13.73 15.64 -12.79
CA ASP A 36 -12.81 16.36 -11.91
C ASP A 36 -11.63 15.50 -11.42
N VAL A 37 -11.40 14.31 -12.00
CA VAL A 37 -10.29 13.41 -11.60
C VAL A 37 -8.92 14.09 -11.71
N ALA A 38 -8.77 15.05 -12.62
CA ALA A 38 -7.54 15.84 -12.74
C ALA A 38 -7.31 16.75 -11.52
N GLU A 39 -8.37 17.34 -10.97
CA GLU A 39 -8.33 18.17 -9.76
C GLU A 39 -8.06 17.32 -8.53
N LEU A 40 -8.69 16.15 -8.45
CA LEU A 40 -8.42 15.14 -7.43
C LEU A 40 -6.95 14.71 -7.40
N ARG A 41 -6.41 14.33 -8.57
CA ARG A 41 -5.00 13.93 -8.69
C ARG A 41 -4.04 15.06 -8.34
N ALA A 42 -4.42 16.32 -8.56
CA ALA A 42 -3.59 17.48 -8.25
C ALA A 42 -3.42 17.74 -6.74
N GLN A 43 -4.27 17.15 -5.89
CA GLN A 43 -4.10 17.21 -4.43
C GLN A 43 -2.80 16.52 -3.95
N PHE A 44 -2.29 15.57 -4.75
CA PHE A 44 -1.06 14.83 -4.47
C PHE A 44 0.12 15.44 -5.25
N VAL A 45 0.85 16.33 -4.60
CA VAL A 45 2.02 17.00 -5.20
C VAL A 45 3.17 16.01 -5.32
N PRO A 46 3.74 15.79 -6.54
CA PRO A 46 4.91 14.93 -6.70
C PRO A 46 6.10 15.46 -5.90
N HIS A 47 6.75 14.56 -5.17
CA HIS A 47 7.98 14.83 -4.45
C HIS A 47 8.99 13.71 -4.73
N GLU A 48 10.26 14.08 -4.91
CA GLU A 48 11.34 13.11 -5.05
C GLU A 48 11.84 12.73 -3.66
N MET A 49 11.61 11.49 -3.27
CA MET A 49 12.13 10.93 -2.03
C MET A 49 13.61 10.59 -2.21
N SER A 50 14.46 11.00 -1.27
CA SER A 50 15.89 10.70 -1.30
C SER A 50 16.45 10.57 0.12
N ALA A 51 17.41 9.67 0.28
CA ALA A 51 18.13 9.45 1.53
C ALA A 51 19.65 9.48 1.26
N GLY A 52 20.41 10.07 2.19
CA GLY A 52 21.87 10.15 2.05
C GLY A 52 22.56 8.81 2.29
N THR A 53 23.14 8.19 1.27
CA THR A 53 23.73 6.83 1.37
C THR A 53 25.27 6.79 1.40
N LEU A 54 25.95 7.94 1.33
CA LEU A 54 27.42 8.00 1.22
C LEU A 54 28.19 7.40 2.42
N HIS A 55 27.53 7.26 3.57
CA HIS A 55 28.12 6.70 4.78
C HIS A 55 27.89 5.19 4.92
N LEU A 56 27.08 4.60 4.03
CA LEU A 56 26.79 3.17 4.03
C LEU A 56 27.98 2.38 3.48
N SER A 57 28.13 1.15 3.97
CA SER A 57 29.09 0.21 3.37
C SER A 57 28.63 -0.22 1.98
N ASP A 58 29.54 -0.75 1.15
CA ASP A 58 29.18 -1.36 -0.13
C ASP A 58 28.17 -2.51 0.05
N GLY A 59 28.30 -3.26 1.14
CA GLY A 59 27.39 -4.34 1.53
C GLY A 59 25.98 -3.84 1.86
N ASP A 60 25.87 -2.75 2.62
CA ASP A 60 24.58 -2.11 2.95
C ASP A 60 23.93 -1.48 1.72
N CYS A 61 24.72 -0.86 0.83
CA CYS A 61 24.20 -0.39 -0.45
C CYS A 61 23.65 -1.54 -1.30
N GLY A 62 24.33 -2.69 -1.31
CA GLY A 62 23.83 -3.93 -1.92
C GLY A 62 22.53 -4.40 -1.27
N ALA A 63 22.47 -4.39 0.07
CA ALA A 63 21.28 -4.78 0.83
C ALA A 63 20.08 -3.88 0.51
N LEU A 64 20.25 -2.56 0.39
CA LEU A 64 19.17 -1.64 0.00
C LEU A 64 18.58 -1.99 -1.37
N LEU A 65 19.40 -2.35 -2.35
CA LEU A 65 18.92 -2.73 -3.69
C LEU A 65 18.04 -3.98 -3.65
N ASP A 66 18.39 -4.95 -2.80
CA ASP A 66 17.59 -6.16 -2.61
C ASP A 66 16.33 -5.88 -1.77
N LEU A 67 16.42 -5.01 -0.76
CA LEU A 67 15.25 -4.57 0.01
C LEU A 67 14.21 -3.85 -0.85
N VAL A 68 14.63 -3.04 -1.82
CA VAL A 68 13.72 -2.44 -2.80
C VAL A 68 12.95 -3.50 -3.60
N LYS A 69 13.60 -4.63 -3.93
CA LYS A 69 12.91 -5.75 -4.60
C LYS A 69 11.90 -6.42 -3.67
N ALA A 70 12.27 -6.64 -2.41
CA ALA A 70 11.38 -7.21 -1.41
C ALA A 70 10.16 -6.32 -1.16
N ALA A 71 10.38 -5.02 -0.94
CA ALA A 71 9.34 -4.00 -0.77
C ALA A 71 8.35 -4.00 -1.94
N ARG A 72 8.83 -4.05 -3.18
CA ARG A 72 7.95 -4.11 -4.36
C ARG A 72 7.12 -5.39 -4.40
N ALA A 73 7.73 -6.53 -4.08
CA ALA A 73 7.01 -7.80 -4.06
C ALA A 73 5.88 -7.82 -3.02
N VAL A 74 6.10 -7.29 -1.81
CA VAL A 74 5.01 -7.16 -0.82
C VAL A 74 4.00 -6.08 -1.19
N GLY A 75 4.43 -5.01 -1.87
CA GLY A 75 3.52 -3.97 -2.35
C GLY A 75 2.49 -4.47 -3.37
N GLU A 76 2.83 -5.51 -4.13
CA GLU A 76 1.88 -6.18 -5.02
C GLU A 76 0.75 -6.87 -4.24
N ILE A 77 1.04 -7.39 -3.03
CA ILE A 77 0.06 -8.06 -2.17
C ILE A 77 -1.03 -7.07 -1.74
N PHE A 78 -0.63 -5.87 -1.30
CA PHE A 78 -1.58 -4.86 -0.87
C PHE A 78 -2.58 -4.47 -1.96
N SER A 79 -2.18 -4.49 -3.24
CA SER A 79 -3.13 -4.23 -4.32
C SER A 79 -4.29 -5.23 -4.32
N VAL A 80 -4.05 -6.50 -3.97
CA VAL A 80 -5.10 -7.51 -3.85
C VAL A 80 -5.85 -7.36 -2.52
N GLN A 81 -5.17 -6.97 -1.44
CA GLN A 81 -5.80 -6.73 -0.14
C GLN A 81 -6.72 -5.51 -0.15
N ALA A 82 -6.36 -4.42 -0.85
CA ALA A 82 -7.19 -3.24 -1.02
C ALA A 82 -8.48 -3.56 -1.81
N TRP A 83 -8.37 -4.43 -2.82
CA TRP A 83 -9.54 -4.96 -3.51
C TRP A 83 -9.23 -6.23 -4.29
N ALA A 84 -9.99 -7.29 -4.06
CA ALA A 84 -9.82 -8.57 -4.75
C ALA A 84 -10.00 -8.46 -6.28
N GLY A 85 -10.75 -7.45 -6.75
CA GLY A 85 -10.96 -7.18 -8.18
C GLY A 85 -9.85 -6.36 -8.86
N ASN A 86 -8.88 -5.82 -8.12
CA ASN A 86 -7.78 -5.03 -8.71
C ASN A 86 -7.01 -5.76 -9.83
N PRO A 87 -6.67 -7.07 -9.72
CA PRO A 87 -6.00 -7.79 -10.80
C PRO A 87 -6.74 -7.75 -12.15
N GLU A 88 -8.08 -7.74 -12.12
CA GLU A 88 -8.90 -7.67 -13.33
C GLU A 88 -9.21 -6.23 -13.77
N PHE A 89 -9.26 -5.29 -12.83
CA PHE A 89 -9.63 -3.91 -13.09
C PHE A 89 -8.46 -3.03 -13.54
N ALA A 90 -7.27 -3.23 -12.96
CA ALA A 90 -6.08 -2.43 -13.28
C ALA A 90 -5.72 -2.41 -14.77
N PRO A 91 -5.78 -3.55 -15.52
CA PRO A 91 -5.54 -3.53 -16.97
C PRO A 91 -6.55 -2.68 -17.74
N LYS A 92 -7.81 -2.60 -17.29
CA LYS A 92 -8.85 -1.77 -17.91
C LYS A 92 -8.55 -0.29 -17.69
N VAL A 93 -8.13 0.08 -16.48
CA VAL A 93 -7.70 1.46 -16.15
C VAL A 93 -6.48 1.86 -16.99
N ALA A 94 -5.49 0.98 -17.11
CA ALA A 94 -4.30 1.22 -17.93
C ALA A 94 -4.62 1.41 -19.42
N ALA A 95 -5.73 0.84 -19.90
CA ALA A 95 -6.18 0.98 -21.28
C ALA A 95 -7.03 2.24 -21.54
N LEU A 96 -7.40 3.00 -20.51
CA LEU A 96 -8.19 4.23 -20.65
C LEU A 96 -7.53 5.21 -21.64
N GLN A 97 -8.37 5.87 -22.43
CA GLN A 97 -7.99 6.89 -23.40
C GLN A 97 -8.84 8.14 -23.20
N GLY A 98 -8.38 9.28 -23.72
CA GLY A 98 -9.08 10.56 -23.61
C GLY A 98 -8.36 11.56 -22.70
N PRO A 99 -8.92 12.77 -22.55
CA PRO A 99 -8.27 13.87 -21.83
C PRO A 99 -8.00 13.56 -20.36
N GLU A 100 -8.88 12.79 -19.71
CA GLU A 100 -8.81 12.47 -18.27
C GLU A 100 -8.03 11.18 -17.97
N ALA A 101 -7.67 10.40 -18.99
CA ALA A 101 -7.12 9.05 -18.82
C ALA A 101 -5.84 9.00 -17.99
N GLN A 102 -4.89 9.89 -18.25
CA GLN A 102 -3.62 9.92 -17.49
C GLN A 102 -3.84 10.26 -16.02
N ALA A 103 -4.73 11.22 -15.74
CA ALA A 103 -5.08 11.60 -14.37
C ALA A 103 -5.79 10.44 -13.64
N ALA A 104 -6.71 9.75 -14.32
CA ALA A 104 -7.39 8.58 -13.78
C ALA A 104 -6.42 7.43 -13.48
N GLN A 105 -5.48 7.13 -14.38
CA GLN A 105 -4.45 6.11 -14.18
C GLN A 105 -3.52 6.44 -13.00
N ASP A 106 -3.06 7.70 -12.93
CA ASP A 106 -2.23 8.16 -11.82
C ASP A 106 -2.97 8.09 -10.48
N TYR A 107 -4.23 8.52 -10.46
CA TYR A 107 -5.03 8.56 -9.23
C TYR A 107 -5.44 7.17 -8.77
N TYR A 108 -5.79 6.27 -9.69
CA TYR A 108 -5.97 4.84 -9.41
C TYR A 108 -4.73 4.22 -8.78
N ARG A 109 -3.54 4.55 -9.27
CA ARG A 109 -2.28 4.09 -8.68
C ARG A 109 -2.04 4.67 -7.29
N ILE A 110 -2.43 5.93 -7.03
CA ILE A 110 -2.30 6.58 -5.71
C ILE A 110 -3.27 5.96 -4.71
N MET A 111 -4.51 5.72 -5.13
CA MET A 111 -5.59 5.20 -4.29
C MET A 111 -5.61 3.68 -4.19
N VAL A 112 -4.84 2.97 -5.02
CA VAL A 112 -4.80 1.50 -5.09
C VAL A 112 -6.20 0.91 -5.34
N GLY A 113 -6.98 1.59 -6.19
CA GLY A 113 -8.37 1.24 -6.49
C GLY A 113 -9.14 2.41 -7.12
N PRO A 114 -10.36 2.17 -7.61
CA PRO A 114 -11.20 3.19 -8.26
C PRO A 114 -11.91 4.15 -7.30
N TRP A 115 -11.53 4.18 -6.02
CA TRP A 115 -12.20 4.93 -4.96
C TRP A 115 -11.31 6.00 -4.33
N ASP A 116 -11.89 7.17 -4.09
CA ASP A 116 -11.20 8.31 -3.49
C ASP A 116 -11.12 8.14 -1.96
N ARG A 117 -9.93 7.79 -1.46
CA ARG A 117 -9.66 7.63 -0.02
C ARG A 117 -9.80 8.94 0.77
N LEU A 118 -9.78 10.11 0.13
CA LEU A 118 -9.99 11.41 0.78
C LEU A 118 -11.48 11.79 0.91
N ASP A 119 -12.36 11.13 0.15
CA ASP A 119 -13.81 11.38 0.12
C ASP A 119 -14.59 10.09 0.40
N HIS A 120 -14.31 9.45 1.55
CA HIS A 120 -15.04 8.27 2.05
C HIS A 120 -15.19 7.14 1.02
N HIS A 121 -14.13 6.86 0.25
CA HIS A 121 -14.13 5.87 -0.83
C HIS A 121 -15.20 6.12 -1.90
N ARG A 122 -15.52 7.38 -2.21
CA ARG A 122 -16.39 7.71 -3.34
C ARG A 122 -15.73 7.27 -4.66
N PRO A 123 -16.44 6.53 -5.54
CA PRO A 123 -15.85 6.09 -6.79
C PRO A 123 -15.52 7.28 -7.71
N PHE A 124 -14.36 7.21 -8.37
CA PHE A 124 -13.94 8.14 -9.42
C PHE A 124 -13.73 7.46 -10.78
N ILE A 125 -13.77 6.12 -10.83
CA ILE A 125 -13.91 5.32 -12.05
C ILE A 125 -15.05 4.32 -11.84
N GLY A 126 -16.04 4.33 -12.73
CA GLY A 126 -17.26 3.55 -12.57
C GLY A 126 -18.13 4.02 -11.41
N ASP A 127 -19.02 3.16 -10.94
CA ASP A 127 -20.03 3.45 -9.91
C ASP A 127 -20.11 2.43 -8.77
N MET A 128 -19.25 1.40 -8.80
CA MET A 128 -19.25 0.35 -7.78
C MET A 128 -18.91 0.95 -6.40
N PRO A 129 -19.65 0.59 -5.33
CA PRO A 129 -19.27 0.98 -3.98
C PRO A 129 -18.02 0.22 -3.54
N HIS A 130 -17.23 0.83 -2.65
CA HIS A 130 -16.08 0.16 -2.04
C HIS A 130 -16.54 -0.95 -1.09
N PRO A 131 -16.05 -2.20 -1.23
CA PRO A 131 -16.42 -3.27 -0.32
C PRO A 131 -15.80 -3.01 1.07
N PRO A 132 -16.58 -3.00 2.17
CA PRO A 132 -16.05 -2.72 3.51
C PRO A 132 -15.02 -3.76 3.97
N GLY A 133 -15.13 -5.00 3.49
CA GLY A 133 -14.16 -6.06 3.73
C GLY A 133 -12.94 -6.03 2.79
N ALA A 134 -12.80 -5.00 1.94
CA ALA A 134 -11.75 -4.87 0.94
C ALA A 134 -11.55 -6.18 0.15
N GLY A 135 -10.30 -6.60 -0.06
CA GLY A 135 -9.95 -7.90 -0.64
C GLY A 135 -9.84 -9.06 0.35
N TYR A 136 -10.23 -8.86 1.62
CA TYR A 136 -10.04 -9.84 2.68
C TYR A 136 -11.13 -10.90 2.76
N TYR A 137 -12.36 -10.54 2.39
CA TYR A 137 -13.56 -11.38 2.46
C TYR A 137 -14.24 -11.49 1.09
N PRO A 138 -15.13 -12.46 0.86
CA PRO A 138 -15.99 -12.45 -0.33
C PRO A 138 -16.87 -11.19 -0.32
N GLU A 139 -16.96 -10.49 -1.46
CA GLU A 139 -17.72 -9.22 -1.54
C GLU A 139 -19.23 -9.39 -1.31
N ASP A 140 -19.77 -10.59 -1.51
CA ASP A 140 -21.16 -10.96 -1.28
C ASP A 140 -21.43 -11.52 0.13
N MET A 141 -20.41 -11.64 0.97
CA MET A 141 -20.53 -12.13 2.35
C MET A 141 -21.07 -11.03 3.26
N THR A 142 -22.10 -11.34 4.06
CA THR A 142 -22.59 -10.42 5.09
C THR A 142 -21.94 -10.67 6.45
N GLU A 143 -22.01 -9.69 7.35
CA GLU A 143 -21.55 -9.86 8.73
C GLU A 143 -22.34 -10.98 9.46
N GLU A 144 -23.64 -11.10 9.17
CA GLU A 144 -24.47 -12.15 9.76
C GLU A 144 -24.06 -13.55 9.26
N GLU A 145 -23.71 -13.69 7.97
CA GLU A 145 -23.19 -14.95 7.42
C GLU A 145 -21.89 -15.36 8.13
N PHE A 146 -20.95 -14.42 8.29
CA PHE A 146 -19.68 -14.67 8.98
C PHE A 146 -19.89 -15.08 10.44
N ASN A 147 -20.73 -14.35 11.18
CA ASN A 147 -20.99 -14.65 12.58
C ASN A 147 -21.75 -15.97 12.77
N ALA A 148 -22.74 -16.26 11.91
CA ALA A 148 -23.45 -17.53 11.92
C ALA A 148 -22.50 -18.71 11.64
N TRP A 149 -21.54 -18.55 10.71
CA TRP A 149 -20.51 -19.55 10.47
C TRP A 149 -19.73 -19.89 11.74
N LEU A 150 -19.29 -18.87 12.48
CA LEU A 150 -18.52 -19.04 13.72
C LEU A 150 -19.31 -19.61 14.89
N ASP A 151 -20.63 -19.40 14.91
CA ASP A 151 -21.51 -20.00 15.91
C ASP A 151 -21.72 -21.51 15.63
N GLU A 152 -21.82 -21.89 14.35
CA GLU A 152 -21.93 -23.29 13.92
C GLU A 152 -20.60 -24.05 13.96
N HIS A 153 -19.48 -23.36 13.72
CA HIS A 153 -18.13 -23.90 13.63
C HIS A 153 -17.18 -23.16 14.59
N PRO A 154 -17.33 -23.33 15.92
CA PRO A 154 -16.54 -22.59 16.91
C PRO A 154 -15.03 -22.84 16.80
N ASP A 155 -14.63 -24.00 16.28
CA ASP A 155 -13.21 -24.35 16.06
C ASP A 155 -12.54 -23.49 14.96
N ASP A 156 -13.33 -22.87 14.07
CA ASP A 156 -12.81 -22.01 13.01
C ASP A 156 -12.49 -20.59 13.50
N ARG A 157 -12.97 -20.20 14.69
CA ARG A 157 -12.91 -18.83 15.20
C ARG A 157 -11.51 -18.24 15.19
N GLU A 158 -10.51 -18.98 15.69
CA GLU A 158 -9.13 -18.52 15.73
C GLU A 158 -8.60 -18.19 14.33
N ALA A 159 -8.80 -19.11 13.37
CA ALA A 159 -8.35 -18.90 12.00
C ALA A 159 -9.14 -17.78 11.30
N PHE A 160 -10.44 -17.65 11.55
CA PHE A 160 -11.28 -16.66 10.90
C PHE A 160 -11.10 -15.24 11.44
N THR A 161 -10.74 -15.08 12.70
CA THR A 161 -10.43 -13.77 13.30
C THR A 161 -8.93 -13.49 13.33
N SER A 162 -8.09 -14.40 12.81
CA SER A 162 -6.65 -14.19 12.71
C SER A 162 -6.31 -13.00 11.81
N LEU A 163 -5.25 -12.30 12.20
CA LEU A 163 -4.66 -11.16 11.50
C LEU A 163 -4.15 -11.55 10.09
N HIS A 164 -3.70 -12.80 9.92
CA HIS A 164 -2.95 -13.26 8.73
C HIS A 164 -3.72 -14.27 7.89
N THR A 165 -5.03 -14.06 7.74
CA THR A 165 -5.90 -14.94 6.94
C THR A 165 -6.84 -14.16 6.03
N LEU A 166 -7.12 -14.72 4.87
CA LEU A 166 -8.20 -14.29 3.99
C LEU A 166 -9.39 -15.22 4.17
N ILE A 167 -10.60 -14.69 4.11
CA ILE A 167 -11.81 -15.52 4.08
C ILE A 167 -12.23 -15.69 2.63
N ARG A 168 -12.48 -16.93 2.21
CA ARG A 168 -12.88 -17.28 0.85
C ARG A 168 -14.05 -18.25 0.86
N ARG A 169 -14.78 -18.29 -0.25
CA ARG A 169 -15.80 -19.31 -0.49
C ARG A 169 -15.16 -20.59 -1.01
N ASP A 170 -15.59 -21.73 -0.48
CA ASP A 170 -15.35 -23.09 -0.98
C ASP A 170 -16.71 -23.78 -1.19
N GLY A 171 -17.31 -23.51 -2.36
CA GLY A 171 -18.73 -23.79 -2.58
C GLY A 171 -19.60 -22.97 -1.64
N ASP A 172 -20.48 -23.63 -0.89
CA ASP A 172 -21.35 -22.99 0.11
C ASP A 172 -20.64 -22.78 1.46
N ARG A 173 -19.36 -23.13 1.58
CA ARG A 173 -18.58 -23.01 2.82
C ARG A 173 -17.72 -21.75 2.83
N LEU A 174 -17.44 -21.23 4.02
CA LEU A 174 -16.35 -20.28 4.23
C LEU A 174 -15.09 -21.02 4.68
N VAL A 175 -13.94 -20.56 4.21
CA VAL A 175 -12.63 -21.09 4.61
C VAL A 175 -11.65 -19.96 4.88
N ALA A 176 -10.82 -20.10 5.92
CA ALA A 176 -9.69 -19.23 6.18
C ALA A 176 -8.45 -19.72 5.42
N VAL A 177 -7.89 -18.85 4.59
CA VAL A 177 -6.67 -19.09 3.80
C VAL A 177 -5.53 -18.26 4.39
N PRO A 178 -4.49 -18.89 4.98
CA PRO A 178 -3.35 -18.17 5.52
C PRO A 178 -2.60 -17.33 4.47
N TYR A 179 -2.04 -16.19 4.87
CA TYR A 179 -1.33 -15.27 3.98
C TYR A 179 -0.15 -15.93 3.25
N SER A 180 0.63 -16.74 3.95
CA SER A 180 1.73 -17.54 3.39
C SER A 180 1.32 -18.42 2.20
N LYS A 181 0.05 -18.84 2.17
CA LYS A 181 -0.53 -19.61 1.05
C LYS A 181 -1.16 -18.71 0.01
N ALA A 182 -1.97 -17.74 0.43
CA ALA A 182 -2.68 -16.85 -0.49
C ALA A 182 -1.72 -16.01 -1.35
N PHE A 183 -0.58 -15.63 -0.76
CA PHE A 183 0.41 -14.74 -1.36
C PHE A 183 1.78 -15.43 -1.54
N ALA A 184 1.79 -16.75 -1.70
CA ALA A 184 3.00 -17.57 -1.70
C ALA A 184 4.07 -17.10 -2.71
N GLU A 185 3.67 -16.67 -3.91
CA GLU A 185 4.59 -16.22 -4.95
C GLU A 185 5.30 -14.89 -4.59
N PRO A 186 4.58 -13.78 -4.31
CA PRO A 186 5.24 -12.53 -3.93
C PRO A 186 6.01 -12.65 -2.62
N LEU A 187 5.51 -13.42 -1.65
CA LEU A 187 6.21 -13.68 -0.39
C LEU A 187 7.51 -14.46 -0.60
N LYS A 188 7.53 -15.40 -1.55
CA LYS A 188 8.77 -16.09 -1.93
C LYS A 188 9.79 -15.13 -2.54
N ARG A 189 9.38 -14.27 -3.47
CA ARG A 189 10.27 -13.25 -4.06
C ARG A 189 10.81 -12.30 -3.00
N ALA A 190 9.95 -11.85 -2.09
CA ALA A 190 10.35 -11.01 -0.96
C ALA A 190 11.37 -11.70 -0.07
N ALA A 191 11.11 -12.94 0.34
CA ALA A 191 12.02 -13.72 1.19
C ALA A 191 13.38 -13.99 0.52
N GLU A 192 13.41 -14.29 -0.78
CA GLU A 192 14.66 -14.49 -1.52
C GLU A 192 15.49 -13.20 -1.58
N ALA A 193 14.84 -12.06 -1.83
CA ALA A 193 15.50 -10.75 -1.83
C ALA A 193 15.98 -10.35 -0.42
N MET A 194 15.18 -10.58 0.63
CA MET A 194 15.59 -10.31 2.01
C MET A 194 16.80 -11.17 2.43
N ARG A 195 16.86 -12.44 2.02
CA ARG A 195 18.04 -13.29 2.26
C ARG A 195 19.27 -12.82 1.49
N ALA A 196 19.10 -12.31 0.27
CA ALA A 196 20.20 -11.69 -0.48
C ALA A 196 20.71 -10.42 0.22
N ALA A 197 19.81 -9.57 0.72
CA ALA A 197 20.16 -8.40 1.52
C ALA A 197 20.89 -8.80 2.81
N ALA A 198 20.42 -9.83 3.52
CA ALA A 198 21.06 -10.37 4.71
C ALA A 198 22.48 -10.87 4.42
N ALA A 199 22.70 -11.51 3.26
CA ALA A 199 24.02 -11.98 2.85
C ALA A 199 24.97 -10.85 2.44
N ALA A 200 24.43 -9.71 1.97
CA ALA A 200 25.21 -8.56 1.53
C ALA A 200 25.69 -7.68 2.70
N THR A 201 24.87 -7.50 3.74
CA THR A 201 25.23 -6.67 4.89
C THR A 201 26.17 -7.39 5.87
N ASP A 202 27.11 -6.62 6.44
CA ASP A 202 27.95 -7.04 7.56
C ASP A 202 27.27 -6.77 8.92
N ASN A 203 26.15 -6.04 8.95
CA ASN A 203 25.44 -5.73 10.19
C ASN A 203 24.69 -6.96 10.73
N ALA A 204 25.02 -7.37 11.95
CA ALA A 204 24.50 -8.59 12.55
C ALA A 204 23.01 -8.51 12.93
N SER A 205 22.52 -7.37 13.41
CA SER A 205 21.12 -7.20 13.81
C SER A 205 20.22 -7.18 12.57
N LEU A 206 20.62 -6.46 11.52
CA LEU A 206 19.94 -6.44 10.24
C LEU A 206 19.90 -7.82 9.59
N LYS A 207 21.03 -8.54 9.53
CA LYS A 207 21.09 -9.91 9.02
C LYS A 207 20.09 -10.82 9.74
N ARG A 208 20.07 -10.78 11.07
CA ARG A 208 19.16 -11.58 11.89
C ARG A 208 17.70 -11.25 11.59
N PHE A 209 17.34 -9.96 11.58
CA PHE A 209 15.97 -9.53 11.25
C PHE A 209 15.54 -10.04 9.87
N LEU A 210 16.36 -9.81 8.85
CA LEU A 210 16.04 -10.16 7.47
C LEU A 210 15.86 -11.67 7.27
N GLU A 211 16.71 -12.49 7.90
CA GLU A 211 16.58 -13.95 7.86
C GLU A 211 15.30 -14.45 8.54
N LEU A 212 14.98 -13.90 9.72
CA LEU A 212 13.78 -14.27 10.48
C LEU A 212 12.50 -13.83 9.78
N ARG A 213 12.44 -12.58 9.30
CA ARG A 213 11.26 -12.08 8.57
C ARG A 213 11.03 -12.83 7.25
N ALA A 214 12.11 -13.16 6.53
CA ALA A 214 12.03 -13.99 5.34
C ALA A 214 11.52 -15.41 5.64
N ALA A 215 11.74 -15.94 6.85
CA ALA A 215 11.18 -17.22 7.27
C ALA A 215 9.70 -17.09 7.69
N ALA A 216 9.37 -16.03 8.44
CA ALA A 216 8.01 -15.73 8.92
C ALA A 216 6.97 -15.66 7.79
N PHE A 217 7.36 -15.17 6.61
CA PHE A 217 6.51 -15.16 5.41
C PHE A 217 5.98 -16.54 4.97
N PHE A 218 6.58 -17.63 5.44
CA PHE A 218 6.12 -19.00 5.12
C PHE A 218 5.35 -19.66 6.27
N THR A 219 5.31 -19.04 7.44
CA THR A 219 4.69 -19.60 8.66
C THR A 219 3.51 -18.78 9.18
N ASP A 220 3.36 -17.53 8.72
CA ASP A 220 2.40 -16.55 9.26
C ASP A 220 2.59 -16.25 10.75
N ASP A 221 3.77 -16.59 11.29
CA ASP A 221 4.20 -16.29 12.66
C ASP A 221 5.35 -15.29 12.59
N TYR A 222 5.03 -14.04 12.95
CA TYR A 222 5.93 -12.90 12.84
C TYR A 222 6.62 -12.55 14.15
N TYR A 223 6.23 -13.16 15.27
CA TYR A 223 6.63 -12.75 16.62
C TYR A 223 8.15 -12.67 16.80
N GLU A 224 8.89 -13.73 16.44
CA GLU A 224 10.35 -13.73 16.57
C GLU A 224 11.03 -12.69 15.67
N SER A 225 10.46 -12.45 14.50
CA SER A 225 10.98 -11.45 13.56
C SER A 225 10.68 -10.01 14.01
N ASP A 226 9.53 -9.77 14.66
CA ASP A 226 9.18 -8.48 15.25
C ASP A 226 10.09 -8.16 16.44
N MET A 227 10.40 -9.16 17.27
CA MET A 227 11.41 -8.99 18.31
C MET A 227 12.80 -8.68 17.72
N ALA A 228 13.17 -9.31 16.62
CA ALA A 228 14.42 -8.98 15.92
C ALA A 228 14.41 -7.58 15.28
N TRP A 229 13.24 -7.09 14.86
CA TRP A 229 13.06 -5.73 14.37
C TRP A 229 13.20 -4.71 15.49
N MET A 230 12.59 -4.96 16.66
CA MET A 230 12.76 -4.09 17.84
C MET A 230 14.21 -4.00 18.32
N ASP A 231 14.98 -5.08 18.15
CA ASP A 231 16.41 -5.15 18.43
C ASP A 231 17.30 -4.55 17.33
N LEU A 232 16.73 -4.00 16.25
CA LEU A 232 17.48 -3.54 15.09
C LEU A 232 18.39 -2.36 15.47
N ASP A 233 19.69 -2.52 15.19
CA ASP A 233 20.74 -1.52 15.36
C ASP A 233 21.62 -1.52 14.11
N SER A 234 21.19 -0.73 13.12
CA SER A 234 21.65 -0.80 11.74
C SER A 234 21.57 0.58 11.07
N PRO A 235 22.45 0.88 10.10
CA PRO A 235 22.33 2.10 9.29
C PRO A 235 21.13 2.05 8.33
N ILE A 236 20.57 0.86 8.08
CA ILE A 236 19.32 0.67 7.35
C ILE A 236 18.23 0.34 8.36
N GLU A 237 17.14 1.11 8.34
CA GLU A 237 15.89 0.82 9.05
C GLU A 237 14.90 0.23 8.04
N VAL A 238 14.31 -0.90 8.37
CA VAL A 238 13.41 -1.61 7.46
C VAL A 238 12.22 -2.19 8.20
N VAL A 239 11.03 -1.79 7.77
CA VAL A 239 9.75 -2.39 8.15
C VAL A 239 9.20 -3.07 6.90
N ILE A 240 8.81 -4.35 7.00
CA ILE A 240 8.26 -5.09 5.86
C ILE A 240 7.42 -6.29 6.31
N GLY A 241 6.10 -6.21 6.19
CA GLY A 241 5.20 -7.25 6.67
C GLY A 241 3.74 -6.80 6.72
N PRO A 242 2.84 -7.67 7.20
CA PRO A 242 1.50 -7.28 7.58
C PRO A 242 1.52 -6.55 8.94
N TYR A 243 0.77 -5.45 9.09
CA TYR A 243 0.75 -4.66 10.34
C TYR A 243 -0.60 -3.99 10.65
N GLU A 244 -1.07 -3.10 9.78
CA GLU A 244 -2.21 -2.23 10.09
C GLU A 244 -3.54 -2.86 9.64
N THR A 245 -4.61 -2.68 10.41
CA THR A 245 -5.93 -3.29 10.10
C THR A 245 -6.95 -2.33 9.50
N TYR A 246 -6.57 -1.08 9.20
CA TYR A 246 -7.51 -0.03 8.79
C TYR A 246 -8.21 -0.32 7.46
N GLU A 247 -7.56 -1.05 6.56
CA GLU A 247 -8.15 -1.44 5.27
C GLU A 247 -9.33 -2.41 5.45
N ASP A 248 -9.34 -3.21 6.53
CA ASP A 248 -10.50 -4.02 6.92
C ASP A 248 -11.50 -3.16 7.70
N SER A 249 -12.33 -2.42 6.98
CA SER A 249 -13.41 -1.63 7.57
C SER A 249 -14.64 -2.46 7.98
N LEU A 250 -14.65 -3.78 7.73
CA LEU A 250 -15.74 -4.67 8.10
C LEU A 250 -15.61 -5.13 9.56
N PHE A 251 -14.46 -5.71 9.91
CA PHE A 251 -14.21 -6.22 11.26
C PHE A 251 -12.95 -5.66 11.92
N GLY A 252 -12.05 -5.04 11.15
CA GLY A 252 -10.75 -4.59 11.64
C GLY A 252 -9.84 -5.74 12.09
N TYR A 253 -10.03 -6.94 11.54
CA TYR A 253 -9.24 -8.12 11.88
C TYR A 253 -8.01 -8.28 11.02
N LYS A 254 -8.04 -7.90 9.74
CA LYS A 254 -7.02 -8.33 8.79
C LYS A 254 -5.93 -7.29 8.60
N GLU A 255 -4.68 -7.72 8.70
CA GLU A 255 -3.54 -6.83 8.54
C GLU A 255 -3.14 -6.64 7.07
N ALA A 256 -2.87 -5.40 6.70
CA ALA A 256 -2.41 -5.01 5.38
C ALA A 256 -0.89 -5.14 5.28
N PHE A 257 -0.38 -5.67 4.16
CA PHE A 257 1.05 -5.68 3.87
C PHE A 257 1.54 -4.27 3.53
N GLU A 258 2.65 -3.90 4.14
CA GLU A 258 3.35 -2.65 3.85
C GLU A 258 4.85 -2.77 4.00
N SER A 259 5.57 -1.75 3.54
CA SER A 259 6.99 -1.61 3.85
C SER A 259 7.48 -0.17 3.85
N PHE A 260 8.47 0.08 4.71
CA PHE A 260 9.28 1.28 4.76
C PHE A 260 10.75 0.86 4.64
N ILE A 261 11.43 1.32 3.59
CA ILE A 261 12.87 1.16 3.43
C ILE A 261 13.52 2.51 3.67
N CYS A 262 14.28 2.61 4.75
CA CYS A 262 14.80 3.88 5.22
C CYS A 262 16.29 3.80 5.58
N VAL A 263 16.94 4.96 5.62
CA VAL A 263 18.31 5.12 6.12
C VAL A 263 18.24 5.80 7.48
N ALA A 264 18.88 5.20 8.48
CA ALA A 264 18.84 5.70 9.84
C ALA A 264 19.57 7.04 9.99
N GLN A 265 18.99 7.95 10.79
CA GLN A 265 19.58 9.23 11.16
C GLN A 265 19.99 9.17 12.65
N PRO A 266 21.20 8.66 12.97
CA PRO A 266 21.61 8.42 14.35
C PRO A 266 21.78 9.70 15.17
N GLU A 267 22.23 10.79 14.54
CA GLU A 267 22.36 12.09 15.23
C GLU A 267 20.99 12.63 15.66
N ASP A 268 19.98 12.53 14.79
CA ASP A 268 18.62 12.97 15.13
C ASP A 268 17.92 12.01 16.09
N SER A 269 18.14 10.69 15.94
CA SER A 269 17.66 9.70 16.91
C SER A 269 18.21 9.98 18.32
N ALA A 270 19.51 10.30 18.44
CA ALA A 270 20.14 10.62 19.72
C ALA A 270 19.54 11.87 20.39
N ARG A 271 19.02 12.82 19.61
CA ARG A 271 18.34 14.02 20.14
C ARG A 271 16.99 13.68 20.77
N LEU A 272 16.36 12.58 20.37
CA LEU A 272 15.06 12.13 20.88
C LEU A 272 15.17 11.21 22.09
N GLU A 273 16.35 10.68 22.41
CA GLU A 273 16.60 9.84 23.60
C GLU A 273 16.14 10.51 24.91
N ILE A 274 16.16 11.84 24.97
CA ILE A 274 15.66 12.59 26.13
C ILE A 274 14.19 12.26 26.45
N PHE A 275 13.36 12.00 25.44
CA PHE A 275 11.94 11.71 25.63
C PHE A 275 11.69 10.35 26.28
N LYS A 276 12.58 9.37 26.07
CA LYS A 276 12.47 8.05 26.73
C LYS A 276 12.51 8.20 28.25
N SER A 277 13.44 9.02 28.75
CA SER A 277 13.55 9.32 30.19
C SER A 277 12.30 9.98 30.79
N GLN A 278 11.43 10.57 29.96
CA GLN A 278 10.21 11.23 30.41
C GLN A 278 9.01 10.29 30.50
N LEU A 279 9.07 9.07 29.94
CA LEU A 279 7.93 8.15 29.91
C LEU A 279 7.37 7.84 31.32
N PRO A 280 8.17 7.56 32.36
CA PRO A 280 7.64 7.35 33.71
C PRO A 280 6.94 8.58 34.29
N PHE A 281 7.48 9.77 34.01
CA PHE A 281 6.85 11.03 34.41
C PHE A 281 5.52 11.23 33.70
N LEU A 282 5.45 10.98 32.40
CA LEU A 282 4.21 11.08 31.61
C LEU A 282 3.14 10.12 32.14
N GLU A 283 3.50 8.86 32.41
CA GLU A 283 2.57 7.86 32.98
C GLU A 283 2.00 8.30 34.32
N ALA A 284 2.86 8.78 35.22
CA ALA A 284 2.46 9.23 36.54
C ALA A 284 1.45 10.39 36.49
N ASN A 285 1.48 11.18 35.42
CA ASN A 285 0.68 12.39 35.25
C ASN A 285 -0.48 12.22 34.25
N LEU A 286 -0.75 11.00 33.76
CA LEU A 286 -1.96 10.74 32.99
C LEU A 286 -3.21 11.12 33.81
N PRO A 287 -4.19 11.83 33.22
CA PRO A 287 -5.40 12.30 33.90
C PRO A 287 -6.43 11.16 34.06
N ILE A 288 -5.98 10.02 34.59
CA ILE A 288 -6.75 8.80 34.80
C ILE A 288 -6.54 8.31 36.25
N PRO A 289 -7.47 7.49 36.78
CA PRO A 289 -7.28 6.82 38.07
C PRO A 289 -5.94 6.08 38.15
N ASP A 290 -5.28 6.14 39.31
CA ASP A 290 -3.96 5.53 39.50
C ASP A 290 -3.94 4.01 39.24
N GLU A 291 -5.05 3.32 39.49
CA GLU A 291 -5.19 1.88 39.25
C GLU A 291 -5.12 1.47 37.76
N HIS A 292 -5.28 2.43 36.85
CA HIS A 292 -5.14 2.21 35.41
C HIS A 292 -3.77 2.62 34.85
N LYS A 293 -2.90 3.24 35.67
CA LYS A 293 -1.55 3.63 35.25
C LYS A 293 -0.64 2.40 35.18
N ASN A 294 0.09 2.26 34.10
CA ASN A 294 1.01 1.16 33.84
C ASN A 294 2.47 1.62 33.95
N PHE A 295 3.09 1.38 35.10
CA PHE A 295 4.52 1.61 35.30
C PHE A 295 5.40 0.43 34.86
N ASN A 296 4.81 -0.70 34.48
CA ASN A 296 5.48 -1.91 34.02
C ASN A 296 5.25 -2.14 32.52
N ARG A 297 5.50 -1.11 31.70
CA ARG A 297 5.28 -1.17 30.24
C ARG A 297 6.24 -2.09 29.48
N GLY A 298 7.29 -2.60 30.13
CA GLY A 298 8.33 -3.42 29.48
C GLY A 298 9.55 -2.60 29.08
N ALA A 299 10.39 -3.15 28.20
CA ALA A 299 11.55 -2.44 27.63
C ALA A 299 11.08 -1.21 26.83
N GLU A 300 11.81 -0.10 26.94
CA GLU A 300 11.44 1.16 26.28
C GLU A 300 11.47 1.00 24.75
N SER A 301 10.39 1.41 24.06
CA SER A 301 10.35 1.43 22.60
C SER A 301 11.47 2.32 22.04
N PRO A 302 12.30 1.82 21.12
CA PRO A 302 13.31 2.65 20.47
C PRO A 302 12.62 3.75 19.65
N ILE A 303 13.12 4.98 19.76
CA ILE A 303 12.72 6.07 18.87
C ILE A 303 13.81 6.18 17.81
N ARG A 304 13.45 5.93 16.55
CA ARG A 304 14.36 6.04 15.41
C ARG A 304 13.89 7.19 14.52
N VAL A 305 14.83 8.05 14.14
CA VAL A 305 14.64 9.03 13.06
C VAL A 305 15.31 8.49 11.82
N VAL A 306 14.64 8.59 10.68
CA VAL A 306 15.09 7.99 9.43
C VAL A 306 14.77 8.90 8.25
N ASP A 307 15.57 8.78 7.19
CA ASP A 307 15.22 9.28 5.86
C ASP A 307 14.60 8.14 5.06
N GLU A 308 13.41 8.37 4.54
CA GLU A 308 12.67 7.39 3.74
C GLU A 308 13.21 7.34 2.30
N LEU A 309 13.49 6.12 1.81
CA LEU A 309 13.92 5.87 0.44
C LEU A 309 12.80 5.31 -0.43
N LEU A 310 12.00 4.39 0.11
CA LEU A 310 10.89 3.75 -0.59
C LEU A 310 9.83 3.28 0.39
N VAL A 311 8.56 3.50 0.02
CA VAL A 311 7.38 2.93 0.69
C VAL A 311 6.54 2.17 -0.32
N THR A 312 5.99 1.04 0.12
CA THR A 312 5.07 0.23 -0.68
C THR A 312 3.96 -0.34 0.18
N GLY A 313 2.90 -0.83 -0.46
CA GLY A 313 1.76 -1.42 0.23
C GLY A 313 0.85 -0.35 0.83
N ASP A 314 0.30 -0.64 2.00
CA ASP A 314 -0.72 0.18 2.67
C ASP A 314 -0.27 1.62 2.90
N SER A 315 0.89 1.80 3.54
CA SER A 315 1.50 3.11 3.82
C SER A 315 1.80 4.00 2.60
N ARG A 316 1.81 3.44 1.39
CA ARG A 316 1.98 4.21 0.15
C ARG A 316 0.64 4.72 -0.40
N SER A 317 -0.48 4.17 0.05
CA SER A 317 -1.81 4.49 -0.47
C SER A 317 -2.29 5.86 0.04
N GLY A 318 -2.84 6.68 -0.86
CA GLY A 318 -3.39 7.99 -0.50
C GLY A 318 -2.38 8.89 0.26
N VAL A 319 -2.76 9.34 1.46
CA VAL A 319 -1.93 10.23 2.30
C VAL A 319 -0.72 9.46 2.84
N GLN A 320 0.46 10.04 2.73
CA GLN A 320 1.71 9.37 3.14
C GLN A 320 1.92 9.43 4.65
N THR A 321 2.33 8.30 5.23
CA THR A 321 2.71 8.18 6.65
C THR A 321 3.95 9.02 6.96
N ILE A 322 3.90 9.82 8.03
CA ILE A 322 5.05 10.65 8.48
C ILE A 322 5.81 10.04 9.67
N ALA A 323 5.15 9.14 10.40
CA ALA A 323 5.67 8.37 11.53
C ALA A 323 4.69 7.24 11.84
N PHE A 324 5.18 6.14 12.40
CA PHE A 324 4.39 4.98 12.83
C PHE A 324 4.87 4.48 14.19
N ASN A 325 4.06 3.62 14.81
CA ASN A 325 4.39 2.89 16.02
C ASN A 325 3.82 1.48 15.89
N LEU A 326 4.73 0.51 15.75
CA LEU A 326 4.45 -0.91 15.51
C LEU A 326 4.92 -1.74 16.70
#